data_AF-A0A1G3UCB7-F1
#
_entry.id   AF-A0A1G3UCB7-F1
#
_cell.length_a   1.000
_cell.length_b   1.000
_cell.length_c   1.000
_cell.angle_alpha   90.00
_cell.angle_beta   90.00
_cell.angle_gamma   90.00
#
_symmetry.space_group_name_H-M   'P 1'
#
loop_
_entity.id
_entity.type
_entity.pdbx_description
1 polymer ?
#
loop_
_entity_poly.entity_id
_entity_poly.type
_entity_poly.pdbx_seq_one_letter_code
_entity_poly.pdbx_strand_id
1 'polypeptide(L)'
;MNNSLHIGIEAMDEKHDEFLALLLQIQSCSSDEFMHLFEEMIKHTKEHFAFEESIMNEHNFYAKTEHFEEHANLLGEMEYFYDKAKKTPAFGKSYINDYAYEKFQRHIINIDSQLAMFLKERNISL
;
A
#
# COMPACT_ATOMS: atom_id res chain seq x y z
N MET A 1 9.01 14.68 9.32
CA MET A 1 9.07 13.20 9.24
C MET A 1 9.84 12.87 7.98
N ASN A 2 10.75 11.90 8.03
CA ASN A 2 11.51 11.51 6.84
C ASN A 2 10.56 10.68 5.96
N ASN A 3 9.92 11.35 5.00
CA ASN A 3 8.69 10.85 4.36
C ASN A 3 8.93 9.92 3.15
N SER A 4 10.16 9.64 2.73
CA SER A 4 10.38 8.69 1.63
C SER A 4 10.57 7.28 2.17
N LEU A 5 9.66 6.38 1.82
CA LEU A 5 9.75 4.95 2.07
C LEU A 5 10.34 4.24 0.84
N HIS A 6 11.44 4.78 0.31
CA HIS A 6 12.04 4.25 -0.92
C HIS A 6 12.88 3.01 -0.64
N ILE A 7 12.64 1.98 -1.44
CA ILE A 7 13.39 0.72 -1.49
C ILE A 7 14.35 0.69 -2.68
N GLY A 8 14.38 1.75 -3.51
CA GLY A 8 15.33 1.97 -4.58
C GLY A 8 15.01 1.16 -5.83
N ILE A 9 13.72 1.00 -6.11
CA ILE A 9 13.15 0.49 -7.36
C ILE A 9 12.18 1.56 -7.81
N GLU A 10 12.57 2.38 -8.78
CA GLU A 10 11.86 3.63 -9.14
C GLU A 10 10.36 3.42 -9.34
N ALA A 11 9.97 2.39 -10.11
CA ALA A 11 8.56 2.07 -10.36
C ALA A 11 7.76 1.67 -9.09
N MET A 12 8.40 1.07 -8.08
CA MET A 12 7.76 0.78 -6.79
C MET A 12 7.74 2.03 -5.90
N ASP A 13 8.84 2.76 -5.86
CA ASP A 13 9.01 3.99 -5.07
C ASP A 13 7.97 5.05 -5.47
N GLU A 14 7.67 5.19 -6.78
CA GLU A 14 6.59 6.05 -7.28
C GLU A 14 5.21 5.66 -6.72
N LYS A 15 4.89 4.37 -6.70
CA LYS A 15 3.64 3.87 -6.12
C LYS A 15 3.57 4.07 -4.62
N HIS A 16 4.71 4.02 -3.93
CA HIS A 16 4.77 4.32 -2.51
C HIS A 16 4.53 5.79 -2.22
N ASP A 17 5.11 6.69 -3.01
CA ASP A 17 4.89 8.12 -2.90
C ASP A 17 3.44 8.51 -3.22
N GLU A 18 2.82 7.88 -4.23
CA GLU A 18 1.39 8.04 -4.55
C GLU A 18 0.49 7.64 -3.36
N PHE A 19 0.79 6.53 -2.67
CA PHE A 19 0.05 6.11 -1.48
C PHE A 19 0.18 7.13 -0.35
N LEU A 20 1.40 7.62 -0.08
CA LEU A 20 1.64 8.61 0.98
C LEU A 20 0.97 9.95 0.66
N ALA A 21 0.93 10.35 -0.61
CA ALA A 21 0.19 11.53 -1.04
C ALA A 21 -1.31 11.39 -0.80
N LEU A 22 -1.91 10.24 -1.17
CA LEU A 22 -3.32 9.95 -0.88
C LEU A 22 -3.60 9.93 0.63
N LEU A 23 -2.70 9.34 1.42
CA LEU A 23 -2.84 9.31 2.87
C LEU A 23 -2.91 10.73 3.47
N LEU A 24 -1.98 11.60 3.07
CA LEU A 24 -1.96 13.00 3.52
C LEU A 24 -3.21 13.76 3.07
N GLN A 25 -3.71 13.50 1.86
CA GLN A 25 -4.96 14.08 1.37
C GLN A 25 -6.15 13.64 2.22
N ILE A 26 -6.32 12.33 2.49
CA ILE A 26 -7.43 11.83 3.32
C ILE A 26 -7.35 12.38 4.75
N GLN A 27 -6.16 12.49 5.33
CA GLN A 27 -5.98 13.01 6.69
C GLN A 27 -6.38 14.48 6.83
N SER A 28 -6.37 15.26 5.74
CA SER A 28 -6.67 16.69 5.73
C SER A 28 -7.99 17.06 5.03
N CYS A 29 -8.66 16.09 4.41
CA CYS A 29 -9.88 16.32 3.63
C CYS A 29 -11.10 16.68 4.48
N SER A 30 -12.13 17.23 3.83
CA SER A 30 -13.44 17.42 4.44
C SER A 30 -14.16 16.09 4.67
N SER A 31 -15.21 16.09 5.50
CA SER A 31 -15.97 14.85 5.74
C SER A 31 -16.71 14.32 4.50
N ASP A 32 -17.04 15.19 3.55
CA ASP A 32 -17.75 14.81 2.33
C ASP A 32 -16.81 14.14 1.30
N GLU A 33 -15.51 14.45 1.35
CA GLU A 33 -14.49 13.88 0.47
C GLU A 33 -13.91 12.56 1.01
N PHE A 34 -13.99 12.34 2.33
CA PHE A 34 -13.34 11.23 3.02
C PHE A 34 -13.64 9.86 2.38
N MET A 35 -14.91 9.57 2.09
CA MET A 35 -15.28 8.26 1.53
C MET A 35 -14.74 8.06 0.12
N HIS A 36 -14.73 9.11 -0.70
CA HIS A 36 -14.20 9.04 -2.05
C HIS A 36 -12.68 8.82 -2.04
N LEU A 37 -11.94 9.59 -1.23
CA LEU A 37 -10.49 9.45 -1.14
C LEU A 37 -10.07 8.11 -0.51
N PHE A 38 -10.84 7.56 0.43
CA PHE A 38 -10.57 6.22 0.98
C PHE A 38 -10.80 5.13 -0.09
N GLU A 39 -11.81 5.27 -0.95
CA GLU A 39 -11.99 4.39 -2.10
C GLU A 39 -10.82 4.47 -3.10
N GLU A 40 -10.35 5.69 -3.42
CA GLU A 40 -9.18 5.89 -4.29
C GLU A 40 -7.91 5.29 -3.68
N MET A 41 -7.70 5.38 -2.36
CA MET A 41 -6.60 4.71 -1.68
C MET A 41 -6.68 3.19 -1.81
N ILE A 42 -7.86 2.59 -1.62
CA ILE A 42 -8.04 1.13 -1.82
C ILE A 42 -7.72 0.74 -3.27
N LYS A 43 -8.21 1.52 -4.23
CA LYS A 43 -7.96 1.27 -5.65
C LYS A 43 -6.46 1.36 -5.97
N HIS A 44 -5.79 2.41 -5.52
CA HIS A 44 -4.34 2.58 -5.66
C HIS A 44 -3.57 1.41 -5.06
N THR A 45 -3.91 0.99 -3.84
CA THR A 45 -3.26 -0.16 -3.20
C THR A 45 -3.48 -1.46 -3.99
N LYS A 46 -4.67 -1.68 -4.56
CA LYS A 46 -4.92 -2.84 -5.45
C LYS A 46 -4.07 -2.82 -6.71
N GLU A 47 -3.95 -1.65 -7.34
CA GLU A 47 -3.15 -1.48 -8.56
C GLU A 47 -1.66 -1.67 -8.27
N HIS A 48 -1.18 -1.13 -7.15
CA HIS A 48 0.19 -1.33 -6.67
C HIS A 48 0.50 -2.80 -6.37
N PHE A 49 -0.36 -3.48 -5.62
CA PHE A 49 -0.18 -4.91 -5.34
C PHE A 49 -0.22 -5.75 -6.61
N ALA A 50 -1.18 -5.50 -7.52
CA ALA A 50 -1.24 -6.23 -8.79
C ALA A 50 0.02 -6.03 -9.65
N PHE A 51 0.62 -4.82 -9.61
CA PHE A 51 1.89 -4.54 -10.25
C PHE A 51 3.01 -5.41 -9.66
N GLU A 52 3.19 -5.42 -8.34
CA GLU A 52 4.21 -6.25 -7.69
C GLU A 52 3.98 -7.75 -7.90
N GLU A 53 2.74 -8.20 -7.83
CA GLU A 53 2.35 -9.59 -8.06
C GLU A 53 2.68 -10.03 -9.50
N SER A 54 2.54 -9.14 -10.47
CA SER A 54 2.92 -9.42 -11.86
C SER A 54 4.43 -9.65 -11.99
N ILE A 55 5.23 -8.79 -11.35
CA ILE A 55 6.70 -8.89 -11.31
C ILE A 55 7.13 -10.18 -10.61
N MET A 56 6.52 -10.50 -9.47
CA MET A 56 6.79 -11.72 -8.72
C MET A 56 6.50 -12.99 -9.53
N ASN A 57 5.42 -12.98 -10.32
CA ASN A 57 5.09 -14.09 -11.20
C ASN A 57 6.03 -14.18 -12.40
N GLU A 58 6.35 -13.07 -13.04
CA GLU A 58 7.23 -13.01 -14.21
C GLU A 58 8.64 -13.53 -13.89
N HIS A 59 9.20 -13.09 -12.76
CA HIS A 59 10.58 -13.40 -12.41
C HIS A 59 10.73 -14.58 -11.46
N ASN A 60 9.64 -15.27 -11.11
CA ASN A 60 9.62 -16.40 -10.18
C ASN A 60 10.23 -16.04 -8.81
N PHE A 61 9.73 -14.95 -8.22
CA PHE A 61 10.12 -14.54 -6.87
C PHE A 61 9.82 -15.65 -5.85
N TYR A 62 10.80 -15.95 -4.99
CA TYR A 62 10.80 -17.16 -4.17
C TYR A 62 9.77 -17.13 -3.02
N ALA A 63 9.42 -15.95 -2.52
CA ALA A 63 8.48 -15.75 -1.40
C ALA A 63 7.15 -15.12 -1.85
N LYS A 64 6.75 -15.36 -3.11
CA LYS A 64 5.55 -14.74 -3.68
C LYS A 64 4.26 -15.15 -2.96
N THR A 65 4.18 -16.38 -2.46
CA THR A 65 2.97 -16.85 -1.77
C THR A 65 2.74 -16.05 -0.48
N GLU A 66 3.78 -15.94 0.35
CA GLU A 66 3.74 -15.19 1.61
C GLU A 66 3.49 -13.70 1.36
N HIS A 67 4.06 -13.14 0.29
CA HIS A 67 3.83 -11.76 -0.10
C HIS A 67 2.36 -11.53 -0.51
N PHE A 68 1.78 -12.40 -1.34
CA PHE A 68 0.39 -12.27 -1.79
C PHE A 68 -0.60 -12.43 -0.63
N GLU A 69 -0.28 -13.27 0.36
CA GLU A 69 -1.08 -13.41 1.58
C GLU A 69 -1.07 -12.11 2.41
N GLU A 70 0.06 -11.42 2.53
CA GLU A 70 0.12 -10.11 3.19
C GLU A 70 -0.70 -9.05 2.43
N HIS A 71 -0.62 -9.03 1.10
CA HIS A 71 -1.48 -8.16 0.27
C HIS A 71 -2.96 -8.39 0.53
N ALA A 72 -3.40 -9.65 0.51
CA ALA A 72 -4.79 -10.00 0.75
C ALA A 72 -5.26 -9.59 2.15
N ASN A 73 -4.40 -9.75 3.17
CA ASN A 73 -4.69 -9.33 4.53
C ASN A 73 -4.83 -7.81 4.66
N LEU A 74 -3.90 -7.05 4.07
CA LEU A 74 -3.92 -5.58 4.11
C LEU A 74 -5.13 -5.02 3.36
N LEU A 75 -5.41 -5.51 2.15
CA LEU A 75 -6.58 -5.09 1.38
C LEU A 75 -7.89 -5.45 2.09
N GLY A 76 -8.01 -6.67 2.61
CA GLY A 76 -9.20 -7.10 3.34
C GLY A 76 -9.47 -6.22 4.58
N GLU A 77 -8.41 -5.79 5.27
CA GLU A 77 -8.54 -4.87 6.38
C GLU A 77 -8.97 -3.46 5.93
N MET A 78 -8.37 -2.92 4.86
CA MET A 78 -8.78 -1.61 4.30
C MET A 78 -10.26 -1.63 3.90
N GLU A 79 -10.69 -2.67 3.18
CA GLU A 79 -12.08 -2.84 2.75
C GLU A 79 -13.03 -2.97 3.95
N TYR A 80 -12.63 -3.69 4.99
CA TYR A 80 -13.39 -3.80 6.23
C TYR A 80 -13.61 -2.43 6.88
N PHE A 81 -12.56 -1.61 7.01
CA PHE A 81 -12.69 -0.28 7.61
C PHE A 81 -13.48 0.69 6.72
N TYR A 82 -13.31 0.60 5.40
CA TYR A 82 -14.10 1.37 4.44
C TYR A 82 -15.59 1.04 4.56
N ASP A 83 -15.97 -0.23 4.61
CA ASP A 83 -17.36 -0.65 4.78
C ASP A 83 -17.95 -0.22 6.13
N LYS A 84 -17.16 -0.24 7.20
CA LYS A 84 -17.57 0.32 8.50
C LYS A 84 -17.75 1.83 8.43
N ALA A 85 -16.88 2.53 7.71
CA ALA A 85 -16.92 3.99 7.57
C ALA A 85 -18.21 4.49 6.91
N LYS A 86 -18.80 3.72 5.98
CA LYS A 86 -20.10 4.02 5.36
C LYS A 86 -21.22 4.25 6.38
N LYS A 87 -21.17 3.58 7.53
CA LYS A 87 -22.16 3.71 8.62
C LYS A 87 -21.64 4.55 9.78
N THR A 88 -20.35 4.43 10.08
CA THR A 88 -19.69 5.08 11.21
C THR A 88 -18.37 5.70 10.74
N PRO A 89 -18.38 6.93 10.19
CA PRO A 89 -17.19 7.56 9.60
C PRO A 89 -15.99 7.64 10.55
N ALA A 90 -16.24 7.75 11.87
CA ALA A 90 -15.19 7.76 12.88
C ALA A 90 -14.28 6.52 12.85
N PHE A 91 -14.80 5.34 12.50
CA PHE A 91 -14.01 4.11 12.39
C PHE A 91 -13.05 4.14 11.19
N GLY A 92 -13.50 4.68 10.05
CA GLY A 92 -12.62 4.89 8.91
C GLY A 92 -11.55 5.92 9.24
N LYS A 93 -11.93 7.02 9.88
CA LYS A 93 -10.99 8.07 10.29
C LYS A 93 -9.95 7.55 11.28
N SER A 94 -10.30 6.70 12.25
CA SER A 94 -9.29 6.09 13.14
C SER A 94 -8.34 5.18 12.37
N TYR A 95 -8.83 4.38 11.42
CA TYR A 95 -7.95 3.58 10.55
C TYR A 95 -6.90 4.42 9.83
N ILE A 96 -7.35 5.48 9.15
CA ILE A 96 -6.50 6.36 8.36
C ILE A 96 -5.49 7.13 9.21
N ASN A 97 -5.92 7.65 10.36
CA ASN A 97 -5.06 8.50 11.20
C ASN A 97 -4.11 7.69 12.09
N ASP A 98 -4.54 6.52 12.57
CA ASP A 98 -3.84 5.81 13.63
C ASP A 98 -3.06 4.58 13.13
N TYR A 99 -3.45 3.98 11.99
CA TYR A 99 -2.94 2.67 11.58
C TYR A 99 -2.38 2.60 10.16
N ALA A 100 -2.97 3.34 9.19
CA ALA A 100 -2.63 3.20 7.78
C ALA A 100 -1.15 3.42 7.48
N TYR A 101 -0.54 4.48 8.04
CA TYR A 101 0.88 4.78 7.85
C TYR A 101 1.79 3.66 8.39
N GLU A 102 1.56 3.22 9.64
CA GLU A 102 2.41 2.21 10.29
C GLU A 102 2.35 0.87 9.54
N LYS A 103 1.16 0.46 9.11
CA LYS A 103 0.96 -0.77 8.33
C LYS A 103 1.67 -0.70 6.99
N PHE A 104 1.51 0.40 6.28
CA PHE A 104 2.18 0.63 5.01
C PHE A 104 3.70 0.64 5.14
N GLN A 105 4.22 1.40 6.11
CA GLN A 105 5.66 1.42 6.41
C GLN A 105 6.20 0.03 6.76
N ARG A 106 5.47 -0.75 7.56
CA ARG A 106 5.88 -2.10 7.93
C ARG A 106 5.92 -3.04 6.74
N HIS A 107 4.93 -2.95 5.84
CA HIS A 107 4.88 -3.73 4.61
C HIS A 107 6.11 -3.46 3.75
N ILE A 108 6.41 -2.20 3.44
CA ILE A 108 7.58 -1.83 2.63
C ILE A 108 8.90 -2.32 3.23
N ILE A 109 9.10 -2.08 4.53
CA ILE A 109 10.37 -2.41 5.19
C ILE A 109 10.58 -3.93 5.26
N ASN A 110 9.53 -4.69 5.55
CA ASN A 110 9.67 -6.12 5.84
C ASN A 110 9.35 -7.03 4.65
N ILE A 111 8.58 -6.57 3.67
CA ILE A 111 8.04 -7.39 2.59
C ILE A 111 8.58 -6.88 1.25
N ASP A 112 8.27 -5.65 0.83
CA ASP A 112 8.66 -5.11 -0.49
C ASP A 112 10.18 -5.03 -0.64
N SER A 113 10.90 -4.74 0.45
CA SER A 113 12.37 -4.72 0.47
C SER A 113 12.99 -6.06 0.04
N GLN A 114 12.32 -7.19 0.27
CA GLN A 114 12.77 -8.50 -0.17
C GLN A 114 12.64 -8.66 -1.70
N LEU A 115 11.54 -8.17 -2.27
CA LEU A 115 11.35 -8.12 -3.72
C LEU A 115 12.37 -7.18 -4.36
N ALA A 116 12.58 -5.99 -3.79
CA ALA A 116 13.57 -5.03 -4.25
C ALA A 116 14.98 -5.62 -4.29
N MET A 117 15.39 -6.31 -3.21
CA MET A 117 16.69 -6.98 -3.13
C MET A 117 16.83 -8.04 -4.23
N PHE A 118 15.80 -8.87 -4.41
CA PHE A 118 15.76 -9.90 -5.45
C PHE A 118 15.92 -9.33 -6.86
N LEU A 119 15.24 -8.22 -7.19
CA LEU A 119 15.31 -7.55 -8.49
C LEU A 119 16.71 -7.00 -8.74
N LYS A 120 17.30 -6.33 -7.73
CA LYS A 120 18.65 -5.77 -7.79
C LYS A 120 19.72 -6.83 -7.99
N GLU A 121 19.66 -7.94 -7.25
CA GLU A 121 20.61 -9.05 -7.39
C GLU A 121 20.60 -9.67 -8.79
N ARG A 122 19.44 -9.62 -9.46
CA ARG A 122 19.25 -10.16 -10.82
C ARG A 122 19.43 -9.12 -11.92
N ASN A 123 19.72 -7.87 -11.57
CA ASN A 123 19.78 -6.74 -12.50
C ASN A 123 18.50 -6.61 -13.35
N ILE A 124 17.34 -6.84 -12.73
CA ILE A 124 16.04 -6.63 -13.36
C ILE A 124 15.70 -5.15 -13.22
N SER A 125 15.41 -4.50 -14.35
CA SER A 125 14.92 -3.12 -14.41
C SER A 125 13.43 -3.15 -14.74
N LEU A 126 12.66 -2.28 -14.08
CA LEU A 126 11.23 -2.11 -14.23
C LEU A 126 10.92 -0.74 -14.82
#